data_AF-A0A290WTC4-F1
#
_entry.id   AF-A0A290WTC4-F1
#
_cell.length_a   1.000
_cell.length_b   1.000
_cell.length_c   1.000
_cell.angle_alpha   90.00
_cell.angle_beta   90.00
_cell.angle_gamma   90.00
#
_symmetry.space_group_name_H-M   'P 1'
#
loop_
_entity.id
_entity.type
_entity.pdbx_description
1 polymer ?
#
loop_
_entity_poly.entity_id
_entity_poly.type
_entity_poly.pdbx_seq_one_letter_code
_entity_poly.pdbx_strand_id
1 'polypeptide(L)'
;MRNFYSKATGGFYPESKQAVYETAGTWPEDAVAVTPEEEAVLRTPTLVDESFAALSARYFDSVRTAREVVLNRLAGIGMAALANDDAAAVQAIHRARADLLDITSCTAVAAAQDIEALQAAVSAEYARIAATLPDEARRAFTDAGITLTAPATP
;
A
#
# COMPACT_ATOMS: atom_id res chain seq x y z
N MET A 1 15.87 -40.18 -1.34
CA MET A 1 15.15 -39.92 -2.61
C MET A 1 15.70 -38.62 -3.16
N ARG A 2 16.18 -38.62 -4.40
CA ARG A 2 16.77 -37.44 -5.03
C ARG A 2 15.71 -36.73 -5.87
N ASN A 3 15.67 -35.41 -5.78
CA ASN A 3 14.80 -34.57 -6.60
C ASN A 3 15.66 -33.77 -7.59
N PHE A 4 15.07 -33.42 -8.72
CA PHE A 4 15.63 -32.53 -9.71
C PHE A 4 14.80 -31.25 -9.75
N TYR A 5 15.44 -30.11 -9.94
CA TYR A 5 14.79 -28.82 -10.05
C TYR A 5 15.00 -28.26 -11.45
N SER A 6 13.92 -27.76 -12.07
CA SER A 6 13.97 -27.01 -13.32
C SER A 6 13.70 -25.54 -13.02
N LYS A 7 14.59 -24.67 -13.49
CA LYS A 7 14.39 -23.21 -13.38
C LYS A 7 13.31 -22.74 -14.34
N ALA A 8 13.22 -23.36 -15.52
CA ALA A 8 12.26 -23.01 -16.56
C ALA A 8 10.81 -23.28 -16.12
N THR A 9 10.55 -24.39 -15.41
CA THR A 9 9.22 -24.71 -14.91
C THR A 9 8.99 -24.28 -13.45
N GLY A 10 10.06 -23.94 -12.73
CA GLY A 10 10.02 -23.69 -11.29
C GLY A 10 9.62 -24.92 -10.47
N GLY A 11 9.65 -26.11 -11.06
CA GLY A 11 9.12 -27.35 -10.48
C GLY A 11 10.19 -28.31 -9.98
N PHE A 12 9.77 -29.20 -9.07
CA PHE A 12 10.57 -30.32 -8.58
C PHE A 12 10.11 -31.65 -9.19
N TYR A 13 11.08 -32.46 -9.62
CA TYR A 13 10.88 -33.71 -10.34
C TYR A 13 11.58 -34.86 -9.59
N PRO A 14 10.84 -35.83 -9.06
CA PRO A 14 11.44 -36.95 -8.36
C PRO A 14 12.13 -37.91 -9.33
N GLU A 15 13.34 -38.35 -8.98
CA GLU A 15 14.13 -39.33 -9.75
C GLU A 15 13.34 -40.61 -10.04
N SER A 16 12.50 -41.05 -9.10
CA SER A 16 11.66 -42.24 -9.26
C SER A 16 10.63 -42.17 -10.39
N LYS A 17 10.36 -40.97 -10.94
CA LYS A 17 9.42 -40.76 -12.05
C LYS A 17 10.12 -40.33 -13.35
N GLN A 18 11.45 -40.31 -13.40
CA GLN A 18 12.20 -39.83 -14.55
C GLN A 18 11.83 -40.56 -15.84
N ALA A 19 11.85 -41.90 -15.84
CA ALA A 19 11.50 -42.70 -17.02
C ALA A 19 10.07 -42.42 -17.56
N VAL A 20 9.13 -42.10 -16.66
CA VAL A 20 7.75 -41.74 -17.05
C VAL A 20 7.72 -40.39 -17.75
N TYR A 21 8.42 -39.39 -17.20
CA TYR A 21 8.51 -38.07 -17.79
C TYR A 21 9.30 -38.05 -19.10
N GLU A 22 10.37 -38.84 -19.22
CA GLU A 22 11.13 -38.99 -20.46
C GLU A 22 10.30 -39.67 -21.55
N THR A 23 9.57 -40.76 -21.22
CA THR A 23 8.66 -41.44 -22.16
C THR A 23 7.55 -40.49 -22.64
N ALA A 24 7.08 -39.61 -21.76
CA ALA A 24 6.08 -38.59 -22.09
C ALA A 24 6.67 -37.36 -22.80
N GLY A 25 8.00 -37.22 -22.89
CA GLY A 25 8.67 -36.03 -23.43
C GLY A 25 8.50 -34.77 -22.58
N THR A 26 8.18 -34.91 -21.28
CA THR A 26 7.93 -33.80 -20.35
C THR A 26 9.04 -33.61 -19.32
N TRP A 27 10.15 -34.34 -19.44
CA TRP A 27 11.32 -34.13 -18.59
C TRP A 27 12.02 -32.83 -19.01
N PRO A 28 12.20 -31.84 -18.12
CA PRO A 28 12.86 -30.59 -18.49
C PRO A 28 14.33 -30.81 -18.83
N GLU A 29 14.80 -30.20 -19.91
CA GLU A 29 16.22 -30.25 -20.31
C GLU A 29 17.15 -29.58 -19.29
N ASP A 30 16.63 -28.61 -18.53
CA ASP A 30 17.34 -27.87 -17.50
C ASP A 30 17.20 -28.48 -16.09
N ALA A 31 16.63 -29.69 -15.98
CA ALA A 31 16.44 -30.37 -14.70
C ALA A 31 17.80 -30.75 -14.08
N VAL A 32 18.16 -30.10 -12.97
CA VAL A 32 19.41 -30.36 -12.24
C VAL A 32 19.09 -31.05 -10.92
N ALA A 33 19.87 -32.08 -10.59
CA ALA A 33 19.70 -32.79 -9.33
C ALA A 33 20.03 -31.87 -8.13
N VAL A 34 19.09 -31.75 -7.20
CA VAL A 34 19.23 -30.96 -5.97
C VAL A 34 19.32 -31.86 -4.75
N THR A 35 20.08 -31.41 -3.77
CA THR A 35 20.13 -32.00 -2.43
C THR A 35 18.88 -31.61 -1.63
N PRO A 36 18.54 -32.34 -0.55
CA PRO A 36 17.41 -31.97 0.31
C PRO A 36 17.52 -30.56 0.92
N GLU A 37 18.74 -30.09 1.19
CA GLU A 37 19.00 -28.75 1.72
C GLU A 37 18.74 -27.67 0.66
N GLU A 38 19.25 -27.85 -0.56
CA GLU A 38 18.99 -26.94 -1.69
C GLU A 38 17.50 -26.91 -2.05
N GLU A 39 16.82 -28.06 -2.02
CA GLU A 39 15.37 -28.13 -2.20
C GLU A 39 14.63 -27.34 -1.11
N ALA A 40 15.02 -27.47 0.16
CA ALA A 40 14.41 -26.70 1.24
C ALA A 40 14.59 -25.19 1.03
N VAL A 41 15.75 -24.75 0.56
CA VAL A 41 16.01 -23.35 0.21
C VAL A 41 15.12 -22.90 -0.96
N LEU A 42 15.06 -23.68 -2.04
CA LEU A 42 14.26 -23.36 -3.23
C LEU A 42 12.74 -23.41 -2.99
N ARG A 43 12.28 -24.22 -2.03
CA ARG A 43 10.89 -24.25 -1.57
C ARG A 43 10.56 -23.10 -0.62
N THR A 44 11.57 -22.46 -0.04
CA THR A 44 11.34 -21.29 0.80
C THR A 44 10.96 -20.14 -0.11
N PRO A 45 9.77 -19.53 0.06
CA PRO A 45 9.41 -18.35 -0.71
C PRO A 45 10.47 -17.29 -0.48
N THR A 46 11.17 -16.90 -1.54
CA THR A 46 12.06 -15.74 -1.50
C THR A 46 11.15 -14.54 -1.33
N LEU A 47 11.12 -13.96 -0.14
CA LEU A 47 10.56 -12.63 0.05
C LEU A 47 11.41 -11.71 -0.84
N VAL A 48 10.84 -11.27 -1.95
CA VAL A 48 11.50 -10.29 -2.79
C VAL A 48 11.54 -9.03 -1.95
N ASP A 49 12.73 -8.63 -1.48
CA ASP A 49 12.93 -7.34 -0.81
C ASP A 49 12.62 -6.26 -1.84
N GLU A 50 11.36 -5.83 -1.81
CA GLU A 50 10.87 -4.85 -2.74
C GLU A 50 11.43 -3.48 -2.37
N SER A 51 11.99 -2.78 -3.35
CA SER A 51 12.57 -1.47 -3.12
C SER A 51 11.55 -0.50 -2.50
N PHE A 52 12.02 0.37 -1.60
CA PHE A 52 11.19 1.44 -1.04
C PHE A 52 10.50 2.29 -2.11
N ALA A 53 11.16 2.52 -3.25
CA ALA A 53 10.57 3.26 -4.37
C ALA A 53 9.30 2.59 -4.93
N ALA A 54 9.29 1.26 -5.06
CA ALA A 54 8.14 0.52 -5.55
C ALA A 54 7.00 0.45 -4.51
N LEU A 55 7.35 0.24 -3.23
CA LEU A 55 6.38 0.26 -2.13
C LEU A 55 5.72 1.63 -1.97
N SER A 56 6.50 2.70 -1.98
CA SER A 56 6.01 4.07 -1.84
C SER A 56 5.12 4.50 -3.00
N ALA A 57 5.47 4.14 -4.25
CA ALA A 57 4.64 4.45 -5.41
C ALA A 57 3.22 3.87 -5.27
N ARG A 58 3.10 2.57 -4.94
CA ARG A 58 1.79 1.93 -4.74
C ARG A 58 1.03 2.52 -3.55
N TYR A 59 1.74 2.84 -2.48
CA TYR A 59 1.11 3.49 -1.33
C TYR A 59 0.59 4.88 -1.70
N PHE A 60 1.33 5.69 -2.46
CA PHE A 60 0.83 6.98 -2.93
C PHE A 60 -0.41 6.87 -3.82
N ASP A 61 -0.53 5.81 -4.62
CA ASP A 61 -1.75 5.58 -5.40
C ASP A 61 -2.97 5.28 -4.53
N SER A 62 -2.79 4.51 -3.44
CA SER A 62 -3.88 4.29 -2.48
C SER A 62 -4.23 5.58 -1.71
N VAL A 63 -3.23 6.37 -1.33
CA VAL A 63 -3.42 7.69 -0.70
C VAL A 63 -4.19 8.63 -1.61
N ARG A 64 -3.84 8.72 -2.90
CA ARG A 64 -4.58 9.53 -3.88
C ARG A 64 -6.02 9.06 -4.03
N THR A 65 -6.25 7.74 -4.07
CA THR A 65 -7.59 7.17 -4.14
C THR A 65 -8.44 7.58 -2.93
N ALA A 66 -7.92 7.41 -1.71
CA ALA A 66 -8.61 7.80 -0.48
C ALA A 66 -8.86 9.32 -0.43
N ARG A 67 -7.86 10.11 -0.86
CA ARG A 67 -7.97 11.57 -0.95
C ARG A 67 -9.14 12.01 -1.84
N GLU A 68 -9.35 11.38 -3.00
CA GLU A 68 -10.47 11.74 -3.87
C GLU A 68 -11.83 11.52 -3.19
N VAL A 69 -11.98 10.45 -2.41
CA VAL A 69 -13.21 10.19 -1.63
C VAL A 69 -13.44 11.33 -0.63
N VAL A 70 -12.42 11.71 0.13
CA VAL A 70 -12.50 12.82 1.10
C VAL A 70 -12.82 14.13 0.39
N LEU A 71 -12.12 14.47 -0.69
CA LEU A 71 -12.32 15.72 -1.44
C LEU A 71 -13.74 15.84 -1.99
N ASN A 72 -14.30 14.75 -2.50
CA ASN A 72 -15.68 14.72 -3.01
C ASN A 72 -16.70 14.95 -1.88
N ARG A 73 -16.48 14.33 -0.71
CA ARG A 73 -17.35 14.51 0.45
C ARG A 73 -17.28 15.93 0.99
N LEU A 74 -16.07 16.47 1.12
CA LEU A 74 -15.85 17.85 1.55
C LEU A 74 -16.46 18.88 0.59
N ALA A 75 -16.51 18.60 -0.72
CA ALA A 75 -17.18 19.49 -1.67
C ALA A 75 -18.68 19.62 -1.35
N GLY A 76 -19.38 18.52 -1.09
CA GLY A 76 -20.80 18.54 -0.72
C GLY A 76 -21.04 19.27 0.60
N ILE A 77 -20.21 19.01 1.61
CA ILE A 77 -20.32 19.66 2.93
C ILE A 77 -20.02 21.17 2.80
N GLY A 78 -19.03 21.56 2.01
CA GLY A 78 -18.70 22.96 1.76
C GLY A 78 -19.84 23.71 1.06
N MET A 79 -20.54 23.08 0.13
CA MET A 79 -21.72 23.67 -0.51
C MET A 79 -22.88 23.84 0.48
N ALA A 80 -23.09 22.87 1.39
CA ALA A 80 -24.10 22.99 2.43
C ALA A 80 -23.76 24.11 3.43
N ALA A 81 -22.49 24.22 3.83
CA ALA A 81 -22.02 25.31 4.68
C ALA A 81 -22.23 26.69 4.03
N LEU A 82 -21.95 26.81 2.73
CA LEU A 82 -22.20 28.02 1.97
C LEU A 82 -23.70 28.38 1.95
N ALA A 83 -24.59 27.41 1.76
CA ALA A 83 -26.04 27.63 1.76
C ALA A 83 -26.59 28.08 3.13
N ASN A 84 -25.87 27.77 4.21
CA ASN A 84 -26.19 28.14 5.59
C ASN A 84 -25.45 29.42 6.06
N ASP A 85 -24.76 30.12 5.17
CA ASP A 85 -23.91 31.29 5.47
C ASP A 85 -22.81 31.00 6.53
N ASP A 86 -22.37 29.75 6.65
CA ASP A 86 -21.28 29.35 7.55
C ASP A 86 -19.91 29.57 6.89
N ALA A 87 -19.48 30.84 6.91
CA ALA A 87 -18.19 31.25 6.34
C ALA A 87 -16.99 30.55 7.00
N ALA A 88 -17.07 30.23 8.29
CA ALA A 88 -15.99 29.58 9.02
C ALA A 88 -15.79 28.14 8.53
N ALA A 89 -16.87 27.37 8.37
CA ALA A 89 -16.80 26.03 7.83
C ALA A 89 -16.33 26.03 6.37
N VAL A 90 -16.79 26.97 5.54
CA VAL A 90 -16.33 27.12 4.15
C VAL A 90 -14.82 27.35 4.09
N GLN A 91 -14.29 28.26 4.93
CA GLN A 91 -12.85 28.54 4.96
C GLN A 91 -12.03 27.33 5.45
N ALA A 92 -12.49 26.65 6.49
CA ALA A 92 -11.84 25.44 7.01
C ALA A 92 -11.79 24.34 5.94
N ILE A 93 -12.89 24.11 5.23
CA ILE A 93 -12.98 23.13 4.14
C ILE A 93 -12.06 23.52 2.98
N HIS A 94 -12.02 24.79 2.60
CA HIS A 94 -11.12 25.26 1.54
C HIS A 94 -9.65 25.01 1.91
N ARG A 95 -9.25 25.30 3.15
CA ARG A 95 -7.89 25.02 3.63
C ARG A 95 -7.58 23.52 3.63
N ALA A 96 -8.49 22.71 4.16
CA ALA A 96 -8.31 21.26 4.21
C ALA A 96 -8.17 20.65 2.81
N ARG A 97 -8.93 21.14 1.82
CA ARG A 97 -8.80 20.70 0.42
C ARG A 97 -7.41 20.99 -0.16
N ALA A 98 -6.85 22.17 0.11
CA ALA A 98 -5.50 22.52 -0.34
C ALA A 98 -4.47 21.58 0.30
N ASP A 99 -4.53 21.41 1.62
CA ASP A 99 -3.59 20.54 2.35
C ASP A 99 -3.70 19.06 1.88
N LEU A 100 -4.91 18.58 1.59
CA LEU A 100 -5.14 17.23 1.05
C LEU A 100 -4.50 17.03 -0.33
N LEU A 101 -4.54 18.04 -1.21
CA LEU A 101 -3.93 17.94 -2.53
C LEU A 101 -2.40 17.79 -2.42
N ASP A 102 -1.80 18.45 -1.44
CA ASP A 102 -0.36 18.45 -1.18
C ASP A 102 0.13 17.27 -0.32
N ILE A 103 -0.78 16.40 0.15
CA ILE A 103 -0.48 15.38 1.17
C ILE A 103 0.65 14.40 0.80
N THR A 104 0.88 14.16 -0.48
CA THR A 104 1.96 13.27 -0.96
C THR A 104 3.30 13.97 -1.14
N SER A 105 3.36 15.28 -0.87
CA SER A 105 4.52 16.13 -1.09
C SER A 105 4.91 16.99 0.13
N CYS A 106 4.19 16.86 1.24
CA CYS A 106 4.51 17.60 2.45
C CYS A 106 5.86 17.17 3.03
N THR A 107 6.50 18.05 3.79
CA THR A 107 7.89 17.88 4.27
C THR A 107 8.12 16.55 4.99
N ALA A 108 7.17 16.12 5.85
CA ALA A 108 7.29 14.88 6.60
C ALA A 108 7.24 13.64 5.68
N VAL A 109 6.39 13.66 4.66
CA VAL A 109 6.26 12.59 3.67
C VAL A 109 7.50 12.52 2.77
N ALA A 110 8.03 13.66 2.35
CA ALA A 110 9.26 13.74 1.56
C ALA A 110 10.51 13.29 2.34
N ALA A 111 10.48 13.34 3.67
CA ALA A 111 11.57 12.93 4.54
C ALA A 111 11.57 11.43 4.87
N ALA A 112 10.50 10.69 4.55
CA ALA A 112 10.40 9.26 4.86
C ALA A 112 11.43 8.44 4.06
N GLN A 113 12.10 7.50 4.74
CA GLN A 113 13.14 6.63 4.15
C GLN A 113 12.71 5.15 4.04
N ASP A 114 11.59 4.80 4.67
CA ASP A 114 10.99 3.48 4.64
C ASP A 114 9.46 3.58 4.64
N ILE A 115 8.79 2.44 4.41
CA ILE A 115 7.34 2.39 4.23
C ILE A 115 6.57 2.68 5.54
N GLU A 116 7.15 2.34 6.69
CA GLU A 116 6.51 2.54 8.00
C GLU A 116 6.51 4.03 8.35
N ALA A 117 7.65 4.69 8.21
CA ALA A 117 7.79 6.13 8.38
C ALA A 117 6.89 6.91 7.39
N LEU A 118 6.78 6.44 6.14
CA LEU A 118 5.91 7.03 5.13
C LEU A 118 4.43 6.94 5.52
N GLN A 119 3.97 5.76 5.95
CA GLN A 119 2.60 5.53 6.40
C GLN A 119 2.26 6.36 7.64
N ALA A 120 3.19 6.45 8.59
CA ALA A 120 3.04 7.27 9.79
C ALA A 120 2.94 8.76 9.44
N ALA A 121 3.79 9.27 8.54
CA ALA A 121 3.76 10.67 8.11
C ALA A 121 2.44 11.04 7.41
N VAL A 122 1.95 10.20 6.50
CA VAL A 122 0.66 10.43 5.82
C VAL A 122 -0.51 10.36 6.82
N SER A 123 -0.50 9.39 7.74
CA SER A 123 -1.55 9.25 8.75
C SER A 123 -1.60 10.44 9.70
N ALA A 124 -0.44 10.93 10.13
CA ALA A 124 -0.32 12.13 10.95
C ALA A 124 -0.82 13.38 10.22
N GLU A 125 -0.53 13.50 8.92
CA GLU A 125 -1.00 14.63 8.12
C GLU A 125 -2.53 14.59 7.92
N TYR A 126 -3.12 13.41 7.68
CA TYR A 126 -4.58 13.25 7.67
C TYR A 126 -5.21 13.66 9.02
N ALA A 127 -4.63 13.24 10.14
CA ALA A 127 -5.10 13.61 11.47
C ALA A 127 -5.02 15.13 11.71
N ARG A 128 -3.90 15.76 11.30
CA ARG A 128 -3.69 17.21 11.39
C ARG A 128 -4.73 17.97 10.58
N ILE A 129 -4.98 17.56 9.33
CA ILE A 129 -5.99 18.20 8.47
C ILE A 129 -7.38 18.03 9.09
N ALA A 130 -7.74 16.82 9.51
CA ALA A 130 -9.04 16.55 10.13
C ALA A 130 -9.27 17.37 11.40
N ALA A 131 -8.24 17.65 12.20
CA ALA A 131 -8.35 18.48 13.40
C ALA A 131 -8.75 19.95 13.12
N THR A 132 -8.59 20.42 11.87
CA THR A 132 -9.00 21.78 11.47
C THR A 132 -10.45 21.87 11.02
N LEU A 133 -11.13 20.72 10.89
CA LEU A 133 -12.45 20.62 10.30
C LEU A 133 -13.54 20.47 11.36
N PRO A 134 -14.77 20.96 11.09
CA PRO A 134 -15.92 20.66 11.93
C PRO A 134 -16.24 19.16 11.91
N ASP A 135 -16.92 18.67 12.95
CA ASP A 135 -17.15 17.23 13.16
C ASP A 135 -17.85 16.54 11.99
N GLU A 136 -18.78 17.23 11.32
CA GLU A 136 -19.44 16.68 10.13
C GLU A 136 -18.44 16.44 8.98
N ALA A 137 -17.52 17.37 8.76
CA ALA A 137 -16.47 17.26 7.76
C ALA A 137 -15.39 16.24 8.14
N ARG A 138 -15.14 16.01 9.44
CA ARG A 138 -14.22 14.97 9.92
C ARG A 138 -14.67 13.56 9.55
N ARG A 139 -15.99 13.31 9.46
CA ARG A 139 -16.53 11.99 9.05
C ARG A 139 -16.13 11.61 7.63
N ALA A 140 -15.81 12.58 6.76
CA ALA A 140 -15.34 12.31 5.40
C ALA A 140 -14.09 11.41 5.36
N PHE A 141 -13.24 11.48 6.39
CA PHE A 141 -12.03 10.66 6.49
C PHE A 141 -12.38 9.21 6.84
N THR A 142 -13.30 9.02 7.79
CA THR A 142 -13.80 7.68 8.15
C THR A 142 -14.53 7.02 6.98
N ASP A 143 -15.34 7.77 6.23
CA ASP A 143 -16.01 7.28 5.01
C ASP A 143 -15.02 6.82 3.93
N ALA A 144 -13.83 7.43 3.89
CA ALA A 144 -12.72 7.05 3.00
C ALA A 144 -11.87 5.88 3.55
N GLY A 145 -12.25 5.27 4.67
CA GLY A 145 -11.51 4.20 5.32
C GLY A 145 -10.23 4.66 6.04
N ILE A 146 -10.08 5.97 6.27
CA ILE A 146 -8.92 6.55 6.95
C ILE A 146 -9.18 6.50 8.46
N THR A 147 -8.29 5.79 9.18
CA THR A 147 -8.29 5.81 10.65
C THR A 147 -7.50 7.01 11.13
N LEU A 148 -8.19 7.99 11.71
CA LEU A 148 -7.55 9.16 12.31
C LEU A 148 -6.98 8.76 13.68
N THR A 149 -5.66 8.81 13.82
CA THR A 149 -5.01 8.67 15.13
C THR A 149 -5.41 9.83 16.02
N ALA A 150 -5.75 9.54 17.29
CA ALA A 150 -6.02 10.58 18.27
C ALA A 150 -4.77 11.46 18.45
N PRO A 151 -4.91 12.79 18.67
CA PRO A 151 -3.76 13.63 18.96
C PRO A 151 -3.07 13.08 20.22
N ALA A 152 -1.75 12.89 20.14
CA ALA A 152 -0.96 12.56 21.32
C ALA A 152 -1.14 13.69 22.35
N THR A 153 -1.74 13.36 23.49
CA THR A 153 -1.80 14.27 24.64
C THR A 153 -0.36 14.59 25.08
N PRO A 154 0.01 15.86 25.30
CA PRO A 154 1.33 16.21 25.80
C PRO A 154 1.61 15.64 27.20
#